data_AF-A0A2N2SSH8-F1
#
_entry.id   AF-A0A2N2SSH8-F1
#
_cell.length_a   1.000
_cell.length_b   1.000
_cell.length_c   1.000
_cell.angle_alpha   90.00
_cell.angle_beta   90.00
_cell.angle_gamma   90.00
#
_symmetry.space_group_name_H-M   'P 1'
#
loop_
_entity.id
_entity.type
_entity.pdbx_description
1 polymer ?
#
loop_
_entity_poly.entity_id
_entity_poly.type
_entity_poly.pdbx_seq_one_letter_code
_entity_poly.pdbx_strand_id
1 'polypeptide(L)' 'MELHTPDFKLLCASLKVPHFRLSDPAATATTLREAMAVKGPAIVEVDMSAWGPFATKFAGPPKKKG' A
#
# COMPACT_ATOMS: atom_id res chain seq x y z
N MET A 1 1.39 -0.31 -23.65
CA MET A 1 0.55 -1.23 -22.87
C MET A 1 0.09 -0.46 -21.66
N GLU A 2 -1.15 0.02 -21.65
CA GLU A 2 -1.71 0.70 -20.50
C GLU A 2 -2.01 -0.33 -19.42
N LEU A 3 -1.31 -0.24 -18.29
CA LEU A 3 -1.70 -0.99 -17.10
C LEU A 3 -2.91 -0.26 -16.49
N HIS A 4 -4.12 -0.66 -16.89
CA HIS A 4 -5.32 -0.15 -16.25
C HIS A 4 -5.35 -0.65 -14.81
N THR A 5 -5.10 0.25 -13.86
CA THR A 5 -5.27 -0.04 -12.44
C THR A 5 -6.78 -0.15 -12.18
N PRO A 6 -7.31 -1.33 -11.80
CA PRO A 6 -8.72 -1.45 -11.48
C PRO A 6 -9.04 -0.61 -10.23
N ASP A 7 -10.30 -0.22 -10.07
CA ASP A 7 -10.77 0.31 -8.80
C ASP A 7 -10.68 -0.80 -7.73
N PHE A 8 -9.60 -0.81 -6.95
CA PHE A 8 -9.32 -1.82 -5.94
C PHE A 8 -10.38 -1.84 -4.84
N LYS A 9 -11.00 -0.70 -4.54
CA LYS A 9 -12.10 -0.62 -3.58
C LYS A 9 -13.29 -1.43 -4.10
N LEU A 10 -13.68 -1.24 -5.36
CA LEU A 10 -14.78 -1.99 -5.97
C LEU A 10 -14.45 -3.48 -6.09
N LEU A 11 -13.23 -3.82 -6.48
CA LEU A 11 -12.75 -5.21 -6.55
C LEU A 11 -12.83 -5.90 -5.18
N CYS A 12 -12.27 -5.30 -4.13
CA CYS A 12 -12.29 -5.86 -2.78
C CYS A 12 -13.72 -6.00 -2.25
N ALA A 13 -14.59 -5.03 -2.53
CA ALA A 13 -16.01 -5.10 -2.17
C ALA A 13 -16.71 -6.30 -2.81
N SER A 14 -16.43 -6.61 -4.09
CA SER A 14 -17.01 -7.78 -4.76
C SER A 14 -16.57 -9.12 -4.15
N LEU A 15 -15.35 -9.16 -3.59
CA LEU A 15 -14.79 -10.31 -2.89
C LEU A 15 -15.14 -10.35 -1.40
N LYS A 16 -15.86 -9.35 -0.89
CA LYS A 16 -16.14 -9.14 0.55
C LYS A 16 -14.86 -9.12 1.41
N VAL A 17 -13.78 -8.57 0.86
CA VAL A 17 -12.51 -8.39 1.57
C VAL A 17 -12.41 -6.96 2.08
N PRO A 18 -12.12 -6.74 3.38
CA PRO A 18 -11.86 -5.39 3.91
C PRO A 18 -10.70 -4.71 3.17
N HIS A 19 -10.94 -3.46 2.78
CA HIS A 19 -10.00 -2.63 2.04
C HIS A 19 -9.72 -1.35 2.82
N PHE A 20 -8.45 -1.03 3.00
CA PHE A 20 -7.97 0.17 3.65
C PHE A 20 -7.12 0.95 2.66
N ARG A 21 -7.47 2.22 2.40
CA ARG A 21 -6.63 3.11 1.59
C ARG A 21 -5.73 3.92 2.51
N LEU A 22 -4.43 3.83 2.28
CA LEU A 22 -3.41 4.54 3.03
C LEU A 22 -2.75 5.59 2.14
N SER A 23 -3.19 6.83 2.29
CA SER A 23 -2.72 8.00 1.52
C SER A 23 -1.75 8.89 2.29
N ASP A 24 -1.63 8.69 3.60
CA ASP A 24 -0.76 9.48 4.47
C ASP A 24 0.21 8.54 5.21
N PRO A 25 1.54 8.73 5.05
CA PRO A 25 2.55 7.97 5.79
C PRO A 25 2.33 7.98 7.31
N ALA A 26 1.81 9.07 7.89
CA ALA A 26 1.57 9.18 9.33
C ALA A 26 0.49 8.21 9.83
N ALA A 27 -0.46 7.82 8.97
CA ALA A 27 -1.53 6.89 9.31
C ALA A 27 -1.10 5.42 9.27
N THR A 28 0.09 5.11 8.76
CA THR A 28 0.57 3.74 8.52
C THR A 28 0.40 2.82 9.72
N ALA A 29 0.84 3.29 10.89
CA ALA A 29 0.83 2.48 12.10
C ALA A 29 -0.60 2.19 12.62
N THR A 30 -1.54 3.10 12.38
CA THR A 30 -2.95 2.91 12.76
C THR A 30 -3.63 1.98 11.77
N THR A 31 -3.50 2.25 10.48
CA THR A 31 -4.12 1.43 9.41
C THR A 31 -3.63 -0.01 9.43
N LEU A 32 -2.34 -0.26 9.67
CA LEU A 32 -1.83 -1.62 9.79
C LEU A 32 -2.39 -2.34 11.03
N ARG A 33 -2.56 -1.64 12.15
CA ARG A 33 -3.20 -2.25 13.35
C ARG A 33 -4.64 -2.65 13.07
N GLU A 34 -5.41 -1.80 12.40
CA GLU A 34 -6.79 -2.10 11.99
C GLU A 34 -6.86 -3.28 11.03
N ALA A 35 -6.00 -3.30 10.01
CA ALA A 35 -5.94 -4.38 9.03
C ALA A 35 -5.55 -5.72 9.68
N MET A 36 -4.57 -5.72 10.61
CA MET A 36 -4.16 -6.92 11.34
C MET A 36 -5.22 -7.43 12.33
N ALA A 37 -6.15 -6.59 12.78
CA ALA A 37 -7.25 -6.99 13.65
C ALA A 37 -8.37 -7.73 12.88
N VAL A 38 -8.37 -7.66 11.54
CA VAL A 38 -9.33 -8.38 10.70
C VAL A 38 -9.09 -9.89 10.83
N LYS A 39 -10.15 -10.63 11.13
CA LYS A 39 -10.14 -12.10 11.07
C LYS A 39 -10.30 -12.55 9.62
N GLY A 40 -9.18 -12.81 8.95
CA GLY A 40 -9.15 -13.22 7.55
C GLY A 40 -8.32 -12.26 6.69
N PRO A 41 -8.41 -12.36 5.36
CA PRO A 41 -7.65 -11.50 4.47
C PRO A 41 -8.11 -10.04 4.58
N ALA A 42 -7.15 -9.12 4.49
CA ALA A 42 -7.37 -7.69 4.38
C ALA A 42 -6.41 -7.13 3.32
N ILE A 43 -6.85 -6.10 2.60
CA ILE A 43 -6.02 -5.38 1.62
C ILE A 43 -5.75 -3.98 2.15
N VAL A 44 -4.48 -3.60 2.20
CA VAL A 44 -4.04 -2.21 2.42
C VAL A 44 -3.47 -1.71 1.10
N GLU A 45 -4.15 -0.74 0.50
CA GLU A 45 -3.71 -0.06 -0.71
C GLU A 45 -2.93 1.20 -0.34
N VAL A 46 -1.70 1.29 -0.83
CA VAL A 46 -0.85 2.47 -0.64
C VAL A 46 -1.02 3.42 -1.82
N ASP A 47 -1.61 4.58 -1.58
CA ASP A 47 -1.74 5.62 -2.58
C ASP A 47 -0.43 6.39 -2.70
N MET A 48 0.47 5.91 -3.55
CA MET A 48 1.79 6.51 -3.79
C MET A 48 1.71 7.92 -4.40
N SER A 49 0.59 8.28 -5.04
CA SER A 49 0.39 9.63 -5.57
C SER A 49 0.17 10.64 -4.44
N ALA A 50 -0.63 10.26 -3.44
CA ALA A 50 -0.85 11.07 -2.25
C ALA A 50 0.28 10.96 -1.21
N TRP A 51 0.99 9.83 -1.19
CA TRP A 51 2.06 9.53 -0.22
C TRP A 51 3.21 10.54 -0.24
N GLY A 52 3.47 11.12 -1.41
CA GLY A 52 4.60 12.04 -1.62
C GLY A 52 5.93 11.33 -1.94
N PRO A 53 7.02 12.10 -2.03
CA PRO A 53 8.32 11.58 -2.45
C PRO A 53 8.93 10.64 -1.41
N PHE A 54 9.80 9.74 -1.88
CA PHE A 54 10.62 8.91 -0.98
C PHE A 54 11.46 9.79 -0.04
N ALA A 55 11.47 9.45 1.25
CA ALA A 55 12.25 10.17 2.26
C ALA A 55 13.77 10.16 1.97
N THR A 56 14.26 9.10 1.32
CA THR A 56 15.63 8.96 0.87
C THR A 56 15.68 8.51 -0.58
N LYS A 57 16.65 9.03 -1.34
CA LYS A 57 16.91 8.53 -2.69
C LYS A 57 17.44 7.10 -2.57
N PHE A 58 16.78 6.16 -3.25
CA PHE A 58 17.28 4.81 -3.37
C PHE A 58 18.60 4.82 -4.16
N ALA A 59 19.72 4.58 -3.48
CA ALA A 59 21.07 4.63 -4.06
C ALA A 59 21.46 3.35 -4.83
N GLY A 60 20.51 2.42 -5.02
CA GLY A 60 20.78 1.08 -5.55
C GLY A 60 21.33 0.13 -4.49
N PRO A 61 21.28 -1.20 -4.75
CA PRO A 61 21.90 -2.18 -3.86
C PRO A 61 23.41 -1.93 -3.75
N PRO A 62 24.01 -2.05 -2.54
CA PRO A 62 25.43 -1.81 -2.35
C PRO A 62 26.25 -2.76 -3.22
N LYS A 63 27.03 -2.22 -4.17
CA LYS A 63 28.04 -3.00 -4.92
C LYS A 63 29.13 -3.43 -3.94
N LYS A 64 29.24 -4.73 -3.67
CA LYS A 64 30.41 -5.32 -3.00
C LYS A 64 31.63 -5.00 -3.87
N LYS A 65 32.59 -4.22 -3.38
CA LYS A 65 33.89 -4.06 -4.06
C LYS A 65 34.61 -5.40 -3.98
N GLY A 66 34.83 -6.00 -5.15
CA GLY A 66 35.73 -7.16 -5.30
C GLY A 66 37.18 -6.77 -5.13
#